data_AF-A0A212LXW2-F1
#
_entry.id   AF-A0A212LXW2-F1
#
_cell.length_a   1.000
_cell.length_b   1.000
_cell.length_c   1.000
_cell.angle_alpha   90.00
_cell.angle_beta   90.00
_cell.angle_gamma   90.00
#
_symmetry.space_group_name_H-M   'P 1'
#
loop_
_entity.id
_entity.type
_entity.pdbx_description
1 polymer ?
#
loop_
_entity_poly.entity_id
_entity_poly.type
_entity_poly.pdbx_seq_one_letter_code
_entity_poly.pdbx_strand_id
1 'polypeptide(L)'
;MADEIKQLPKTPTLPPDTADGGKSLVRALWDHIIQSNETINKLIKAVKQAADYPEITPEGIGALPNTTTAEDIGALPNTTTPADIGAAAANAIPSVHFAITPAERQTIASVNPVLVNGLEITITPKSVNSKFLIMAVVNGTMTHVASSLIYRNGFPVLTHTGNTNEPGAQATTYYGNDIVTNMLQHTMNYMDAPQTIEPVTYDVRCTAGWSGTAHTLYINDRNTSDMRTPSTLTIIEFAGD
;
A
#
# COMPACT_ATOMS: atom_id res chain seq x y z
N MET A 1 -19.26 10.70 58.84
CA MET A 1 -18.65 11.27 57.62
C MET A 1 -17.51 12.18 58.05
N ALA A 2 -16.39 12.21 57.32
CA ALA A 2 -15.31 13.12 57.65
C ALA A 2 -15.73 14.57 57.36
N ASP A 3 -15.56 15.47 58.33
CA ASP A 3 -15.78 16.91 58.16
C ASP A 3 -14.65 17.55 57.33
N GLU A 4 -14.91 18.73 56.75
CA GLU A 4 -13.94 19.46 55.94
C GLU A 4 -12.60 19.61 56.67
N ILE A 5 -11.49 19.46 55.94
CA ILE A 5 -10.17 19.69 56.52
C ILE A 5 -10.01 21.20 56.67
N LYS A 6 -9.76 21.66 57.91
CA LYS A 6 -9.55 23.07 58.24
C LYS A 6 -8.53 23.70 57.28
N GLN A 7 -8.87 24.86 56.71
CA GLN A 7 -7.97 25.60 55.82
C GLN A 7 -6.64 25.89 56.51
N LEU A 8 -5.54 25.58 55.82
CA LEU A 8 -4.21 25.88 56.29
C LEU A 8 -3.91 27.38 56.15
N PRO A 9 -3.11 27.97 57.06
CA PRO A 9 -2.74 29.37 56.98
C PRO A 9 -1.86 29.67 55.75
N LYS A 10 -1.85 30.94 55.33
CA LYS A 10 -0.93 31.44 54.29
C LYS A 10 0.54 31.20 54.69
N THR A 11 1.41 31.07 53.69
CA THR A 11 2.82 30.65 53.79
C THR A 11 3.52 31.16 55.05
N PRO A 12 4.14 30.28 55.87
CA PRO A 12 4.78 30.67 57.11
C PRO A 12 5.97 31.59 56.84
N THR A 13 6.11 32.61 57.69
CA THR A 13 7.29 33.49 57.69
C THR A 13 8.52 32.67 58.09
N LEU A 14 9.49 32.55 57.19
CA LEU A 14 10.72 31.78 57.45
C LEU A 14 11.72 32.62 58.27
N PRO A 15 12.52 32.00 59.15
CA PRO A 15 13.59 32.68 59.88
C PRO A 15 14.57 33.38 58.93
N PRO A 16 15.13 34.54 59.31
CA PRO A 16 16.02 35.32 58.44
C PRO A 16 17.27 34.53 58.01
N ASP A 17 17.72 33.58 58.84
CA ASP A 17 19.02 32.92 58.72
C ASP A 17 19.03 31.69 57.79
N THR A 18 17.92 31.39 57.12
CA THR A 18 17.88 30.26 56.19
C THR A 18 18.59 30.65 54.88
N ALA A 19 19.59 29.89 54.43
CA ALA A 19 20.27 30.12 53.16
C ALA A 19 19.26 30.16 52.00
N ASP A 20 19.47 31.01 50.99
CA ASP A 20 18.48 31.31 49.94
C ASP A 20 17.97 30.06 49.20
N GLY A 21 18.83 29.06 49.00
CA GLY A 21 18.44 27.76 48.45
C GLY A 21 17.45 26.99 49.33
N GLY A 22 17.63 27.02 50.66
CA GLY A 22 16.74 26.38 51.62
C GLY A 22 15.38 27.08 51.72
N LYS A 23 15.34 28.42 51.60
CA LYS A 23 14.09 29.19 51.57
C LYS A 23 13.21 28.83 50.37
N SER A 24 13.81 28.56 49.22
CA SER A 24 13.09 28.20 47.99
C SER A 24 12.40 26.82 48.10
N LEU A 25 13.10 25.83 48.64
CA LEU A 25 12.58 24.47 48.79
C LEU A 25 11.45 24.42 49.84
N VAL A 26 11.60 25.11 50.96
CA VAL A 26 10.58 25.15 52.01
C VAL A 26 9.29 25.83 51.52
N ARG A 27 9.41 26.92 50.74
CA ARG A 27 8.26 27.56 50.10
C ARG A 27 7.57 26.64 49.11
N ALA A 28 8.33 26.01 48.20
CA ALA A 28 7.77 25.09 47.22
C ALA A 28 7.02 23.90 47.86
N LEU A 29 7.58 23.35 48.94
CA LEU A 29 6.93 22.26 49.68
C LEU A 29 5.64 22.75 50.36
N TRP A 30 5.65 23.94 50.95
CA TRP A 30 4.46 24.51 51.60
C TRP A 30 3.34 24.78 50.60
N ASP A 31 3.66 25.35 49.43
CA ASP A 31 2.68 25.63 48.39
C ASP A 31 2.05 24.33 47.85
N HIS A 32 2.84 23.26 47.70
CA HIS A 32 2.34 21.94 47.34
C HIS A 32 1.37 21.37 48.40
N ILE A 33 1.66 21.57 49.70
CA ILE A 33 0.78 21.14 50.79
C ILE A 33 -0.56 21.90 50.75
N ILE A 34 -0.53 23.22 50.52
CA ILE A 34 -1.76 24.02 50.36
C ILE A 34 -2.59 23.50 49.18
N GLN A 35 -1.96 23.30 48.01
CA GLN A 35 -2.66 22.85 46.81
C GLN A 35 -3.28 21.45 47.00
N SER A 36 -2.57 20.57 47.72
CA SER A 36 -3.08 19.24 48.07
C SER A 36 -4.30 19.33 49.00
N ASN A 37 -4.26 20.22 50.00
CA ASN A 37 -5.38 20.45 50.92
C ASN A 37 -6.64 20.95 50.20
N GLU A 38 -6.48 21.91 49.29
CA GLU A 38 -7.58 22.42 48.47
C GLU A 38 -8.19 21.34 47.57
N THR A 39 -7.35 20.48 46.98
CA THR A 39 -7.79 19.37 46.14
C THR A 39 -8.60 18.35 46.93
N ILE A 40 -8.13 18.00 48.14
CA ILE A 40 -8.85 17.06 49.02
C ILE A 40 -10.20 17.64 49.45
N ASN A 41 -10.27 18.93 49.80
CA ASN A 41 -11.53 19.56 50.17
C ASN A 41 -12.54 19.62 49.00
N LYS A 42 -12.07 19.83 47.77
CA LYS A 42 -12.92 19.71 46.56
C LYS A 42 -13.47 18.29 46.38
N LEU A 43 -12.64 17.26 46.60
CA LEU A 43 -13.08 15.87 46.51
C LEU A 43 -14.08 15.51 47.60
N ILE A 44 -13.87 15.94 48.84
CA ILE A 44 -14.83 15.73 49.95
C ILE A 44 -16.18 16.36 49.59
N LYS A 45 -16.18 17.58 49.05
CA LYS A 45 -17.41 18.27 48.61
C LYS A 45 -18.12 17.50 47.49
N ALA A 46 -17.39 17.03 46.49
CA ALA A 46 -17.95 16.25 45.38
C ALA A 46 -18.55 14.92 45.86
N VAL A 47 -17.89 14.23 46.80
CA VAL A 47 -18.40 12.98 47.38
C VAL A 47 -19.65 13.22 48.24
N LYS A 48 -19.71 14.32 49.01
CA LYS A 48 -20.91 14.69 49.77
C LYS A 48 -22.09 14.99 48.83
N GLN A 49 -21.84 15.74 47.75
CA GLN A 49 -22.85 15.95 46.71
C GLN A 49 -23.29 14.63 46.07
N ALA A 50 -22.35 13.71 45.80
CA ALA A 50 -22.64 12.39 45.24
C ALA A 50 -23.43 11.47 46.21
N ALA A 51 -23.27 11.66 47.52
CA ALA A 51 -23.99 10.90 48.54
C ALA A 51 -25.43 11.42 48.81
N ASP A 52 -25.73 12.67 48.43
CA ASP A 52 -27.08 13.24 48.47
C ASP A 52 -27.93 12.86 47.24
N TYR A 53 -27.40 12.03 46.32
CA TYR A 53 -28.22 11.48 45.24
C TYR A 53 -29.10 10.35 45.77
N PRO A 54 -30.41 10.37 45.48
CA PRO A 54 -31.30 9.28 45.88
C PRO A 54 -30.84 7.96 45.25
N GLU A 55 -31.02 6.84 45.97
CA GLU A 55 -30.81 5.50 45.43
C GLU A 55 -31.54 5.38 44.08
N ILE A 56 -30.84 4.95 43.04
CA ILE A 56 -31.39 4.77 41.71
C ILE A 56 -32.38 3.61 41.76
N THR A 57 -33.66 3.92 41.94
CA THR A 57 -34.72 2.95 41.75
C THR A 57 -34.89 2.68 40.24
N PRO A 58 -35.42 1.52 39.82
CA PRO A 58 -35.66 1.21 38.41
C PRO A 58 -36.50 2.25 37.65
N GLU A 59 -37.27 3.06 38.37
CA GLU A 59 -38.09 4.16 37.81
C GLU A 59 -37.29 5.46 37.57
N GLY A 60 -36.11 5.61 38.20
CA GLY A 60 -35.26 6.81 38.08
C GLY A 60 -34.41 6.90 36.80
N ILE A 61 -34.36 5.84 35.99
CA ILE A 61 -33.58 5.82 34.74
C ILE A 61 -34.13 6.84 33.72
N GLY A 62 -35.43 7.13 33.75
CA GLY A 62 -36.08 8.11 32.87
C GLY A 62 -35.88 9.59 33.27
N ALA A 63 -35.29 9.85 34.43
CA ALA A 63 -35.07 11.21 34.96
C ALA A 63 -33.59 11.62 35.00
N LEU A 64 -32.68 10.80 34.47
CA LEU A 64 -31.32 11.24 34.19
C LEU A 64 -31.40 12.42 33.22
N PRO A 65 -30.77 13.57 33.49
CA PRO A 65 -30.71 14.65 32.52
C PRO A 65 -30.06 14.07 31.27
N ASN A 66 -30.79 14.09 30.15
CA ASN A 66 -30.21 13.82 28.85
C ASN A 66 -29.25 14.97 28.53
N THR A 67 -28.03 14.91 29.08
CA THR A 67 -26.96 15.87 28.82
C THR A 67 -26.29 15.58 27.48
N THR A 68 -26.82 14.64 26.70
CA THR A 68 -26.43 14.44 25.30
C THR A 68 -27.47 15.15 24.45
N THR A 69 -27.23 16.43 24.21
CA THR A 69 -27.94 17.17 23.18
C THR A 69 -27.53 16.63 21.80
N ALA A 70 -28.31 16.89 20.76
CA ALA A 70 -27.88 16.57 19.39
C ALA A 70 -26.56 17.30 19.01
N GLU A 71 -26.21 18.38 19.71
CA GLU A 71 -24.93 19.08 19.59
C GLU A 71 -23.77 18.24 20.15
N ASP A 72 -23.98 17.48 21.24
CA ASP A 72 -22.96 16.61 21.82
C ASP A 72 -22.65 15.38 20.95
N ILE A 73 -23.62 14.90 20.16
CA ILE A 73 -23.40 13.87 19.14
C ILE A 73 -22.67 14.46 17.91
N GLY A 74 -22.92 15.73 17.58
CA GLY A 74 -22.17 16.47 16.56
C GLY A 74 -20.75 16.87 16.97
N ALA A 75 -20.45 16.83 18.28
CA ALA A 75 -19.14 17.14 18.85
C ALA A 75 -18.24 15.92 19.03
N LEU A 76 -18.76 14.70 18.91
CA LEU A 76 -17.91 13.54 18.66
C LEU A 76 -17.22 13.80 17.32
N PRO A 77 -15.88 13.88 17.26
CA PRO A 77 -15.23 14.07 15.99
C PRO A 77 -15.63 12.88 15.12
N ASN A 78 -16.40 13.16 14.07
CA ASN A 78 -16.49 12.24 12.95
C ASN A 78 -15.10 12.23 12.32
N THR A 79 -14.20 11.44 12.89
CA THR A 79 -12.82 11.27 12.42
C THR A 79 -12.76 10.55 11.08
N THR A 80 -13.91 10.11 10.58
CA THR A 80 -14.11 9.64 9.22
C THR A 80 -14.86 10.71 8.44
N THR A 81 -14.11 11.66 7.90
CA THR A 81 -14.62 12.58 6.90
C THR A 81 -15.03 11.79 5.64
N PRO A 82 -15.89 12.35 4.78
CA PRO A 82 -16.09 11.81 3.44
C PRO A 82 -14.78 11.68 2.64
N ALA A 83 -13.76 12.47 2.97
CA ALA A 83 -12.41 12.32 2.43
C ALA A 83 -11.70 11.07 2.99
N ASP A 84 -11.94 10.67 4.23
CA ASP A 84 -11.41 9.42 4.81
C ASP A 84 -12.13 8.18 4.28
N ILE A 85 -13.44 8.28 4.03
CA ILE A 85 -14.21 7.22 3.33
C ILE A 85 -13.80 7.17 1.85
N GLY A 86 -13.55 8.33 1.23
CA GLY A 86 -13.01 8.44 -0.12
C GLY A 86 -11.57 7.94 -0.25
N ALA A 87 -10.74 8.14 0.77
CA ALA A 87 -9.36 7.65 0.84
C ALA A 87 -9.32 6.14 1.12
N ALA A 88 -10.23 5.61 1.95
CA ALA A 88 -10.40 4.17 2.12
C ALA A 88 -10.96 3.48 0.86
N ALA A 89 -11.79 4.18 0.07
CA ALA A 89 -12.19 3.73 -1.27
C ALA A 89 -11.06 3.91 -2.30
N ALA A 90 -10.13 4.85 -2.09
CA ALA A 90 -8.90 5.01 -2.89
C ALA A 90 -7.85 3.92 -2.59
N ASN A 91 -7.91 3.27 -1.41
CA ASN A 91 -7.27 1.97 -1.14
C ASN A 91 -7.98 0.80 -1.85
N ALA A 92 -8.54 1.07 -3.03
CA ALA A 92 -9.33 0.18 -3.85
C ALA A 92 -8.60 -1.16 -4.05
N ILE A 93 -9.36 -2.25 -3.95
CA ILE A 93 -8.93 -3.58 -4.37
C ILE A 93 -8.21 -3.47 -5.72
N PRO A 94 -6.97 -3.97 -5.83
CA PRO A 94 -6.21 -3.88 -7.08
C PRO A 94 -7.01 -4.43 -8.26
N SER A 95 -7.00 -3.72 -9.39
CA SER A 95 -7.54 -4.28 -10.64
C SER A 95 -6.62 -5.41 -11.06
N VAL A 96 -7.16 -6.59 -11.36
CA VAL A 96 -6.36 -7.70 -11.91
C VAL A 96 -6.85 -7.98 -13.32
N HIS A 97 -5.92 -7.92 -14.28
CA HIS A 97 -6.15 -8.26 -15.67
C HIS A 97 -5.30 -9.46 -16.03
N PHE A 98 -5.86 -10.37 -16.82
CA PHE A 98 -5.22 -11.63 -17.19
C PHE A 98 -5.44 -11.93 -18.66
N ALA A 99 -4.38 -12.36 -19.32
CA ALA A 99 -4.40 -12.88 -20.68
C ALA A 99 -3.57 -14.17 -20.76
N ILE A 100 -4.01 -15.06 -21.64
CA ILE A 100 -3.38 -16.36 -21.87
C ILE A 100 -3.36 -16.62 -23.37
N THR A 101 -2.28 -17.21 -23.86
CA THR A 101 -2.21 -17.60 -25.26
C THR A 101 -3.23 -18.71 -25.59
N PRO A 102 -3.66 -18.83 -26.86
CA PRO A 102 -4.32 -20.03 -27.33
C PRO A 102 -3.46 -21.27 -27.08
N ALA A 103 -4.08 -22.45 -26.98
CA ALA A 103 -3.39 -23.74 -26.87
C ALA A 103 -2.78 -24.20 -28.21
N GLU A 104 -2.25 -23.26 -28.98
CA GLU A 104 -1.67 -23.45 -30.32
C GLU A 104 -0.24 -22.91 -30.34
N ARG A 105 0.56 -23.47 -31.26
CA ARG A 105 1.90 -22.98 -31.52
C ARG A 105 1.82 -21.66 -32.26
N GLN A 106 2.57 -20.67 -31.80
CA GLN A 106 2.97 -19.54 -32.65
C GLN A 106 4.44 -19.70 -33.04
N THR A 107 4.73 -19.65 -34.33
CA THR A 107 6.10 -19.63 -34.85
C THR A 107 6.50 -18.18 -35.07
N ILE A 108 7.62 -17.76 -34.49
CA ILE A 108 8.23 -16.45 -34.78
C ILE A 108 9.61 -16.71 -35.39
N ALA A 109 9.86 -16.11 -36.55
CA ALA A 109 11.16 -16.13 -37.22
C ALA A 109 11.49 -14.68 -37.63
N SER A 110 11.95 -13.90 -36.66
CA SER A 110 12.14 -12.46 -36.81
C SER A 110 13.36 -11.99 -36.03
N VAL A 111 14.05 -10.98 -36.58
CA VAL A 111 15.09 -10.21 -35.89
C VAL A 111 14.51 -9.11 -35.00
N ASN A 112 13.27 -8.69 -35.28
CA ASN A 112 12.57 -7.67 -34.50
C ASN A 112 11.56 -8.34 -33.55
N PRO A 113 11.28 -7.77 -32.37
CA PRO A 113 10.25 -8.25 -31.46
C PRO A 113 8.87 -8.35 -32.12
N VAL A 114 8.26 -9.54 -32.03
CA VAL A 114 6.92 -9.86 -32.55
C VAL A 114 5.99 -10.12 -31.37
N LEU A 115 4.78 -9.58 -31.44
CA LEU A 115 3.70 -9.85 -30.47
C LEU A 115 3.47 -11.34 -30.29
N VAL A 116 3.40 -11.79 -29.05
CA VAL A 116 2.90 -13.12 -28.71
C VAL A 116 1.37 -13.10 -28.73
N ASN A 117 0.77 -13.87 -29.62
CA ASN A 117 -0.67 -13.86 -29.86
C ASN A 117 -1.45 -14.20 -28.59
N GLY A 118 -2.34 -13.30 -28.16
CA GLY A 118 -3.14 -13.48 -26.96
C GLY A 118 -2.50 -12.94 -25.67
N LEU A 119 -1.30 -12.34 -25.73
CA LEU A 119 -0.68 -11.65 -24.60
C LEU A 119 -0.67 -10.13 -24.80
N GLU A 120 -1.86 -9.56 -24.96
CA GLU A 120 -2.10 -8.12 -25.07
C GLU A 120 -3.28 -7.73 -24.17
N ILE A 121 -3.14 -6.65 -23.40
CA ILE A 121 -4.19 -6.14 -22.52
C ILE A 121 -4.19 -4.61 -22.62
N THR A 122 -5.35 -4.03 -22.93
CA THR A 122 -5.59 -2.59 -22.83
C THR A 122 -6.30 -2.26 -21.51
N ILE A 123 -5.73 -1.33 -20.74
CA ILE A 123 -6.24 -0.89 -19.45
C ILE A 123 -6.33 0.64 -19.46
N THR A 124 -7.43 1.21 -18.98
CA THR A 124 -7.52 2.65 -18.71
C THR A 124 -7.15 2.87 -17.24
N PRO A 125 -6.03 3.55 -16.93
CA PRO A 125 -5.64 3.77 -15.55
C PRO A 125 -6.71 4.54 -14.77
N LYS A 126 -6.96 4.12 -13.52
CA LYS A 126 -7.92 4.77 -12.62
C LYS A 126 -7.50 6.18 -12.21
N SER A 127 -6.19 6.45 -12.17
CA SER A 127 -5.66 7.78 -11.91
C SER A 127 -4.32 7.98 -12.63
N VAL A 128 -3.90 9.24 -12.74
CA VAL A 128 -2.54 9.57 -13.22
C VAL A 128 -1.44 8.99 -12.33
N ASN A 129 -1.73 8.60 -11.10
CA ASN A 129 -0.74 8.01 -10.20
C ASN A 129 -0.73 6.47 -10.23
N SER A 130 -1.65 5.83 -10.96
CA SER A 130 -1.74 4.37 -11.04
C SER A 130 -0.39 3.71 -11.30
N LYS A 131 -0.11 2.66 -10.54
CA LYS A 131 1.07 1.82 -10.68
C LYS A 131 0.65 0.43 -11.15
N PHE A 132 1.38 -0.15 -12.10
CA PHE A 132 1.08 -1.45 -12.67
C PHE A 132 2.20 -2.45 -12.42
N LEU A 133 1.92 -3.52 -11.67
CA LEU A 133 2.78 -4.70 -11.65
C LEU A 133 2.42 -5.59 -12.83
N ILE A 134 3.34 -5.72 -13.77
CA ILE A 134 3.19 -6.52 -14.98
C ILE A 134 4.04 -7.77 -14.81
N MET A 135 3.42 -8.94 -14.91
CA MET A 135 4.07 -10.24 -14.82
C MET A 135 3.72 -11.04 -16.06
N ALA A 136 4.73 -11.52 -16.78
CA ALA A 136 4.53 -12.34 -17.97
C ALA A 136 5.41 -13.58 -17.92
N VAL A 137 4.84 -14.69 -18.39
CA VAL A 137 5.52 -15.96 -18.56
C VAL A 137 5.33 -16.40 -19.99
N VAL A 138 6.43 -16.51 -20.75
CA VAL A 138 6.44 -17.04 -22.10
C VAL A 138 7.07 -18.41 -22.08
N ASN A 139 6.27 -19.41 -22.42
CA ASN A 139 6.66 -20.80 -22.55
C ASN A 139 6.97 -21.08 -24.02
N GLY A 140 8.10 -21.71 -24.31
CA GLY A 140 8.42 -22.05 -25.69
C GLY A 140 9.81 -22.61 -25.92
N THR A 141 10.08 -22.84 -27.19
CA THR A 141 11.40 -23.18 -27.70
C THR A 141 12.16 -21.89 -27.98
N MET A 142 13.10 -21.56 -27.09
CA MET A 142 13.97 -20.37 -27.21
C MET A 142 15.26 -20.78 -27.92
N THR A 143 15.29 -20.63 -29.25
CA THR A 143 16.44 -21.06 -30.08
C THR A 143 17.53 -19.99 -30.16
N HIS A 144 18.77 -20.43 -30.36
CA HIS A 144 19.93 -19.57 -30.55
C HIS A 144 20.04 -18.48 -29.49
N VAL A 145 19.73 -17.24 -29.85
CA VAL A 145 19.52 -16.11 -28.95
C VAL A 145 18.07 -15.74 -29.06
N ALA A 146 17.35 -15.78 -27.95
CA ALA A 146 15.96 -15.40 -27.89
C ALA A 146 15.76 -14.40 -26.77
N SER A 147 14.95 -13.39 -27.02
CA SER A 147 14.68 -12.32 -26.07
C SER A 147 13.18 -12.10 -25.95
N SER A 148 12.73 -11.81 -24.73
CA SER A 148 11.35 -11.44 -24.44
C SER A 148 11.27 -10.09 -23.75
N LEU A 149 10.25 -9.33 -24.12
CA LEU A 149 10.06 -7.93 -23.73
C LEU A 149 8.59 -7.67 -23.42
N ILE A 150 8.34 -6.80 -22.45
CA ILE A 150 7.05 -6.13 -22.27
C ILE A 150 7.09 -4.81 -23.04
N TYR A 151 6.02 -4.56 -23.78
CA TYR A 151 5.77 -3.34 -24.53
C TYR A 151 4.61 -2.58 -23.89
N ARG A 152 4.67 -1.25 -24.00
CA ARG A 152 3.60 -0.31 -23.69
C ARG A 152 3.36 0.57 -24.91
N ASN A 153 2.13 0.56 -25.44
CA ASN A 153 1.72 1.37 -26.59
C ASN A 153 2.69 1.26 -27.77
N GLY A 154 3.20 0.05 -28.03
CA GLY A 154 4.12 -0.20 -29.14
C GLY A 154 5.61 0.09 -28.87
N PHE A 155 5.98 0.53 -27.66
CA PHE A 155 7.38 0.76 -27.26
C PHE A 155 7.79 -0.16 -26.11
N PRO A 156 9.05 -0.63 -26.04
CA PRO A 156 9.51 -1.44 -24.90
C PRO A 156 9.47 -0.64 -23.60
N VAL A 157 9.03 -1.27 -22.50
CA VAL A 157 8.94 -0.59 -21.18
C VAL A 157 10.30 -0.41 -20.51
N LEU A 158 11.30 -1.19 -20.92
CA LEU A 158 12.66 -1.11 -20.45
C LEU A 158 13.57 -0.66 -21.60
N THR A 159 14.44 0.28 -21.28
CA THR A 159 15.55 0.68 -22.15
C THR A 159 16.83 0.58 -21.33
N HIS A 160 17.56 -0.52 -21.49
CA HIS A 160 18.87 -0.67 -20.88
C HIS A 160 19.92 -0.92 -21.97
N THR A 161 21.16 -0.58 -21.64
CA THR A 161 22.31 -0.76 -22.51
C THR A 161 23.20 -1.83 -21.90
N GLY A 162 23.75 -2.73 -22.73
CA GLY A 162 24.57 -3.85 -22.28
C GLY A 162 24.21 -5.18 -22.96
N ASN A 163 22.92 -5.39 -23.25
CA ASN A 163 22.52 -6.42 -24.21
C ASN A 163 22.56 -5.82 -25.63
N THR A 164 23.60 -6.16 -26.40
CA THR A 164 23.75 -5.68 -27.79
C THR A 164 22.88 -6.43 -28.79
N ASN A 165 22.28 -7.56 -28.39
CA ASN A 165 21.38 -8.30 -29.26
C ASN A 165 19.97 -7.70 -29.27
N GLU A 166 19.40 -7.51 -28.08
CA GLU A 166 18.07 -6.94 -27.92
C GLU A 166 18.06 -6.00 -26.70
N PRO A 167 18.43 -4.72 -26.88
CA PRO A 167 18.37 -3.72 -25.82
C PRO A 167 16.97 -3.61 -25.22
N GLY A 168 16.88 -3.53 -23.90
CA GLY A 168 15.57 -3.48 -23.22
C GLY A 168 14.90 -4.82 -22.97
N ALA A 169 15.48 -5.94 -23.45
CA ALA A 169 14.96 -7.26 -23.13
C ALA A 169 15.02 -7.58 -21.63
N GLN A 170 13.95 -8.19 -21.13
CA GLN A 170 13.80 -8.59 -19.72
C GLN A 170 14.25 -10.02 -19.46
N ALA A 171 14.11 -10.87 -20.45
CA ALA A 171 14.66 -12.22 -20.46
C ALA A 171 15.45 -12.42 -21.75
N THR A 172 16.61 -13.05 -21.67
CA THR A 172 17.40 -13.45 -22.84
C THR A 172 18.11 -14.76 -22.56
N THR A 173 18.03 -15.71 -23.49
CA THR A 173 18.77 -16.97 -23.46
C THR A 173 19.77 -17.04 -24.60
N TYR A 174 20.86 -17.78 -24.41
CA TYR A 174 21.84 -18.07 -25.45
C TYR A 174 22.23 -19.55 -25.42
N TYR A 175 22.13 -20.23 -26.57
CA TYR A 175 22.51 -21.63 -26.75
C TYR A 175 23.64 -21.86 -27.75
N GLY A 176 24.09 -20.82 -28.47
CA GLY A 176 25.09 -20.92 -29.54
C GLY A 176 24.65 -21.67 -30.81
N ASN A 177 23.54 -22.42 -30.75
CA ASN A 177 22.94 -23.16 -31.86
C ASN A 177 21.41 -23.15 -31.75
N ASP A 178 20.75 -23.58 -32.82
CA ASP A 178 19.28 -23.63 -32.92
C ASP A 178 18.76 -24.91 -32.27
N ILE A 179 18.62 -24.90 -30.94
CA ILE A 179 18.15 -26.06 -30.18
C ILE A 179 16.62 -26.04 -30.09
N VAL A 180 15.98 -26.85 -30.94
CA VAL A 180 14.51 -26.88 -31.05
C VAL A 180 13.82 -27.94 -30.18
N THR A 181 14.61 -28.79 -29.51
CA THR A 181 14.13 -29.93 -28.71
C THR A 181 13.93 -29.60 -27.24
N ASN A 182 14.19 -28.37 -26.82
CA ASN A 182 14.06 -27.92 -25.44
C ASN A 182 12.78 -27.12 -25.26
N MET A 183 12.19 -27.25 -24.07
CA MET A 183 11.13 -26.38 -23.60
C MET A 183 11.69 -25.49 -22.51
N LEU A 184 11.47 -24.19 -22.64
CA LEU A 184 12.02 -23.16 -21.76
C LEU A 184 10.93 -22.17 -21.37
N GLN A 185 11.25 -21.39 -20.35
CA GLN A 185 10.37 -20.37 -19.80
C GLN A 185 11.13 -19.06 -19.68
N HIS A 186 10.62 -18.01 -20.30
CA HIS A 186 11.01 -16.64 -20.03
C HIS A 186 10.01 -16.02 -19.05
N THR A 187 10.50 -15.60 -17.89
CA THR A 187 9.69 -14.90 -16.88
C THR A 187 10.11 -13.43 -16.86
N MET A 188 9.13 -12.53 -16.92
CA MET A 188 9.34 -11.09 -16.98
C MET A 188 8.47 -10.42 -15.93
N ASN A 189 9.06 -9.52 -15.15
CA ASN A 189 8.34 -8.68 -14.19
C ASN A 189 8.74 -7.23 -14.43
N TYR A 190 7.78 -6.32 -14.36
CA TYR A 190 8.03 -4.88 -14.48
C TYR A 190 7.05 -4.09 -13.63
N MET A 191 7.54 -3.00 -13.03
CA MET A 191 6.70 -1.98 -12.43
C MET A 191 6.64 -0.77 -13.35
N ASP A 192 5.45 -0.45 -13.84
CA ASP A 192 5.19 0.77 -14.60
C ASP A 192 4.35 1.80 -13.83
N ALA A 193 4.51 3.07 -14.20
CA ALA A 193 3.68 4.20 -13.78
C ALA A 193 3.50 5.14 -15.00
N PRO A 194 2.47 4.92 -15.85
CA PRO A 194 2.36 5.60 -17.14
C PRO A 194 1.95 7.08 -17.04
N GLN A 195 1.60 7.58 -15.85
CA GLN A 195 1.28 8.98 -15.60
C GLN A 195 0.15 9.54 -16.49
N THR A 196 -0.87 8.73 -16.75
CA THR A 196 -1.98 9.05 -17.65
C THR A 196 -3.27 8.43 -17.14
N ILE A 197 -4.40 8.94 -17.63
CA ILE A 197 -5.73 8.31 -17.51
C ILE A 197 -6.25 7.82 -18.87
N GLU A 198 -5.46 7.98 -19.94
CA GLU A 198 -5.79 7.46 -21.27
C GLU A 198 -5.53 5.95 -21.33
N PRO A 199 -6.23 5.20 -22.21
CA PRO A 199 -5.98 3.78 -22.41
C PRO A 199 -4.50 3.47 -22.70
N VAL A 200 -3.95 2.50 -21.98
CA VAL A 200 -2.60 1.99 -22.15
C VAL A 200 -2.70 0.52 -22.53
N THR A 201 -2.02 0.13 -23.61
CA THR A 201 -1.92 -1.27 -24.04
C THR A 201 -0.57 -1.81 -23.65
N TYR A 202 -0.58 -2.90 -22.88
CA TYR A 202 0.61 -3.68 -22.59
C TYR A 202 0.57 -4.97 -23.39
N ASP A 203 1.68 -5.31 -24.01
CA ASP A 203 1.80 -6.50 -24.82
C ASP A 203 3.15 -7.19 -24.61
N VAL A 204 3.22 -8.50 -24.83
CA VAL A 204 4.45 -9.28 -24.70
C VAL A 204 4.99 -9.60 -26.08
N ARG A 205 6.27 -9.32 -26.30
CA ARG A 205 6.95 -9.60 -27.57
C ARG A 205 8.14 -10.51 -27.39
N CYS A 206 8.39 -11.31 -28.41
CA CYS A 206 9.55 -12.19 -28.51
C CYS A 206 10.28 -12.00 -29.83
N THR A 207 11.59 -12.20 -29.80
CA THR A 207 12.47 -12.22 -30.97
C THR A 207 13.51 -13.32 -30.80
N ALA A 208 14.01 -13.84 -31.92
CA ALA A 208 15.22 -14.64 -31.93
C ALA A 208 16.15 -14.17 -33.04
N GLY A 209 16.50 -12.87 -32.99
CA GLY A 209 17.54 -12.31 -33.84
C GLY A 209 18.92 -12.54 -33.24
N TRP A 210 19.91 -12.82 -34.09
CA TRP A 210 21.34 -12.70 -33.75
C TRP A 210 22.14 -12.27 -34.97
N SER A 211 22.95 -11.21 -34.84
CA SER A 211 23.81 -10.70 -35.92
C SER A 211 23.06 -10.47 -37.25
N GLY A 212 21.82 -9.98 -37.17
CA GLY A 212 20.95 -9.75 -38.34
C GLY A 212 20.31 -11.00 -38.95
N THR A 213 20.51 -12.18 -38.36
CA THR A 213 19.85 -13.43 -38.78
C THR A 213 18.66 -13.72 -37.86
N ALA A 214 17.52 -14.04 -38.46
CA ALA A 214 16.35 -14.52 -37.74
C ALA A 214 16.45 -16.03 -37.50
N HIS A 215 16.33 -16.45 -36.25
CA HIS A 215 16.14 -17.83 -35.84
C HIS A 215 14.67 -18.11 -35.54
N THR A 216 14.30 -19.38 -35.56
CA THR A 216 12.90 -19.79 -35.37
C THR A 216 12.64 -20.13 -33.92
N LEU A 217 11.73 -19.41 -33.27
CA LEU A 217 11.20 -19.74 -31.95
C LEU A 217 9.77 -20.25 -32.04
N TYR A 218 9.42 -21.17 -31.15
CA TYR A 218 8.07 -21.74 -31.05
C TYR A 218 7.46 -21.37 -29.71
N ILE A 219 6.47 -20.48 -29.72
CA ILE A 219 5.72 -20.13 -28.52
C ILE A 219 4.67 -21.20 -28.25
N ASN A 220 4.48 -21.47 -26.95
CA ASN A 220 3.63 -22.47 -26.35
C ASN A 220 3.98 -23.91 -26.74
N ASP A 221 5.12 -24.16 -27.35
CA ASP A 221 5.39 -25.48 -27.90
C ASP A 221 6.88 -25.80 -28.01
N ARG A 222 7.13 -27.11 -28.06
CA ARG A 222 8.38 -27.73 -28.50
C ARG A 222 8.22 -28.15 -29.96
N ASN A 223 9.31 -28.22 -30.73
CA ASN A 223 9.27 -28.52 -32.17
C ASN A 223 8.36 -29.69 -32.59
N THR A 224 8.23 -30.72 -31.74
CA THR A 224 7.44 -31.94 -31.98
C THR A 224 5.98 -31.89 -31.51
N SER A 225 5.48 -30.76 -31.01
CA SER A 225 4.09 -30.58 -30.56
C SER A 225 3.62 -31.46 -29.40
N ASP A 226 4.56 -32.01 -28.63
CA ASP A 226 4.30 -32.94 -27.53
C ASP A 226 4.43 -32.30 -26.14
N MET A 227 4.79 -31.01 -26.05
CA MET A 227 4.96 -30.28 -24.79
C MET A 227 4.24 -28.92 -24.82
N ARG A 228 3.04 -28.90 -25.44
CA ARG A 228 2.25 -27.67 -25.54
C ARG A 228 1.92 -27.10 -24.17
N THR A 229 2.31 -25.84 -23.94
CA THR A 229 2.14 -25.16 -22.66
C THR A 229 1.80 -23.69 -22.91
N PRO A 230 0.57 -23.22 -22.59
CA PRO A 230 0.20 -21.83 -22.76
C PRO A 230 1.09 -20.86 -21.97
N SER A 231 1.20 -19.64 -22.47
CA SER A 231 1.92 -18.52 -21.87
C SER A 231 0.92 -17.54 -21.25
N THR A 232 1.34 -16.72 -20.29
CA THR A 232 0.44 -15.84 -19.53
C THR A 232 0.97 -14.43 -19.40
N LEU A 233 0.04 -13.48 -19.25
CA LEU A 233 0.27 -12.08 -18.89
C LEU A 233 -0.73 -11.71 -17.80
N THR A 234 -0.23 -11.24 -16.66
CA THR A 234 -1.02 -10.74 -15.54
C THR A 234 -0.60 -9.31 -15.26
N ILE A 235 -1.58 -8.41 -15.13
CA ILE A 235 -1.35 -7.01 -14.78
C ILE A 235 -2.19 -6.67 -13.56
N ILE A 236 -1.53 -6.14 -12.53
CA ILE A 236 -2.18 -5.69 -11.30
C ILE A 236 -2.00 -4.18 -11.20
N GLU A 237 -3.11 -3.45 -11.17
CA GLU A 237 -3.13 -2.00 -10.96
C GLU A 237 -3.36 -1.68 -9.48
N PHE A 238 -2.49 -0.83 -8.94
CA PHE A 238 -2.60 -0.26 -7.60
C PHE A 238 -2.84 1.24 -7.71
N ALA A 239 -3.62 1.80 -6.78
CA ALA A 239 -3.69 3.24 -6.63
C ALA A 239 -2.28 3.76 -6.28
N GLY A 240 -1.84 4.82 -6.98
CA GLY A 240 -0.67 5.56 -6.53
C GLY A 240 -1.08 6.69 -5.63
N ASP A 241 -0.36 6.83 -4.51
CA ASP A 241 -0.43 7.96 -3.60
C ASP A 241 -0.11 9.29 -4.30
#